data_AF-A0AAV1CJG0-F1
#
_entry.id   AF-A0AAV1CJG0-F1
#
_cell.length_a   1.000
_cell.length_b   1.000
_cell.length_c   1.000
_cell.angle_alpha   90.00
_cell.angle_beta   90.00
_cell.angle_gamma   90.00
#
_symmetry.space_group_name_H-M   'P 1'
#
loop_
_entity.id
_entity.type
_entity.pdbx_description
1 polymer ?
#
loop_
_entity_poly.entity_id
_entity_poly.type
_entity_poly.pdbx_seq_one_letter_code
_entity_poly.pdbx_strand_id
1 'polypeptide(L)'
;MSSFCQLCGNVGFRDGDDGFLYCNRCNSQVDDYIETEIDLEDIFNGEQAIYSSKNARRPSRDEMRQSQLERVPEGVGDYGVIDAGPDNGSTQPADFASTPSNLSYDDFLSEIRSRYVRGFQILIQLQVKALVEKFNVSPLIVGLVGPIWLRLLAITRIVADEWADEAIEESESHIQDEAMDFQPRFKHRTEPHSMFGQRAVMIWHRYLRRTLPLSYSLAISFLVCHLSRELVLPTDIINWVVEGKLPYIAAFIEIEKQLGYPSSACPISASCMFRPTKIISLQQLEASAAYIAQKVGLELPPVNFHGIASRFLLQLSIPVNNILRQACRIYEWSVPPGLFISTNKARLPTRVCVMAILIVTIRILYDINGSGKWEESLSTSSSSCSPKGNVNKPVNSAFENASDDEDFELDIISLLKMLGTKYSKIKDPHACSRDLSSYLKYCKEVIFTGSGPSYEDHDEGNITQEFWGFYQNEVS
;
A
#
# COMPACT_ATOMS: atom_id res chain seq x y z
N MET A 1 33.37 26.61 20.72
CA MET A 1 33.91 26.24 19.39
C MET A 1 33.56 27.34 18.40
N SER A 2 34.35 27.51 17.34
CA SER A 2 34.43 28.77 16.59
C SER A 2 33.30 28.96 15.57
N SER A 3 32.49 30.00 15.75
CA SER A 3 31.35 30.36 14.88
C SER A 3 31.74 31.12 13.60
N PHE A 4 33.00 31.02 13.17
CA PHE A 4 33.57 31.75 12.04
C PHE A 4 34.56 30.88 11.27
N CYS A 5 34.61 31.02 9.95
CA CYS A 5 35.56 30.32 9.11
C CYS A 5 37.00 30.71 9.48
N GLN A 6 37.83 29.73 9.86
CA GLN A 6 39.21 29.99 10.31
C GLN A 6 40.11 30.61 9.23
N LEU A 7 39.78 30.44 7.94
CA LEU A 7 40.59 30.95 6.82
C LEU A 7 40.22 32.37 6.35
N CYS A 8 38.98 32.83 6.56
CA CYS A 8 38.54 34.15 6.08
C CYS A 8 37.68 34.97 7.06
N GLY A 9 37.46 34.47 8.27
CA GLY A 9 36.65 35.13 9.31
C GLY A 9 35.15 35.24 9.00
N ASN A 10 34.67 34.64 7.91
CA ASN A 10 33.26 34.73 7.53
C ASN A 10 32.36 33.96 8.49
N VAL A 11 31.26 34.58 8.90
CA VAL A 11 30.19 33.95 9.67
C VAL A 11 29.11 33.52 8.67
N GLY A 12 29.04 32.22 8.38
CA GLY A 12 28.11 31.66 7.42
C GLY A 12 28.73 30.51 6.62
N PHE A 13 28.12 29.34 6.81
CA PHE A 13 28.45 28.10 6.10
C PHE A 13 27.22 27.64 5.29
N ARG A 14 27.48 26.79 4.30
CA ARG A 14 26.50 26.08 3.48
C ARG A 14 26.80 24.59 3.57
N ASP A 15 25.77 23.79 3.46
CA ASP A 15 25.93 22.37 3.20
C ASP A 15 26.53 22.14 1.80
N GLY A 16 27.32 21.07 1.67
CA GLY A 16 27.81 20.54 0.40
C GLY A 16 26.92 19.44 -0.19
N ASP A 17 25.90 19.00 0.55
CA ASP A 17 25.10 17.79 0.29
C ASP A 17 25.95 16.49 0.34
N ASP A 18 27.13 16.56 0.94
CA ASP A 18 28.11 15.48 1.13
C ASP A 18 28.37 15.14 2.62
N GLY A 19 27.58 15.73 3.53
CA GLY A 19 27.74 15.61 4.98
C GLY A 19 28.76 16.57 5.59
N PHE A 20 29.33 17.49 4.81
CA PHE A 20 30.29 18.49 5.28
C PHE A 20 29.83 19.93 5.03
N LEU A 21 30.17 20.82 5.97
CA LEU A 21 29.88 22.24 5.86
C LEU A 21 31.04 23.00 5.18
N TYR A 22 30.70 23.89 4.25
CA TYR A 22 31.64 24.72 3.50
C TYR A 22 31.39 26.21 3.77
N CYS A 23 32.45 27.01 3.84
CA CYS A 23 32.33 28.46 4.04
C CYS A 23 31.70 29.18 2.84
N ASN A 24 30.65 29.98 3.06
CA ASN A 24 29.93 30.72 1.99
C ASN A 24 30.81 31.70 1.19
N ARG A 25 31.98 32.10 1.72
CA ARG A 25 32.83 33.14 1.13
C ARG A 25 34.12 32.62 0.48
N CYS A 26 34.73 31.57 1.02
CA CYS A 26 35.97 30.98 0.49
C CYS A 26 35.86 29.49 0.15
N ASN A 27 34.66 28.89 0.30
CA ASN A 27 34.33 27.52 -0.04
C ASN A 27 35.26 26.45 0.58
N SER A 28 35.87 26.76 1.73
CA SER A 28 36.67 25.82 2.51
C SER A 28 35.78 24.96 3.39
N GLN A 29 36.07 23.66 3.44
CA GLN A 29 35.45 22.68 4.33
C GLN A 29 35.69 23.02 5.80
N VAL A 30 34.79 22.57 6.69
CA VAL A 30 34.87 22.72 8.15
C VAL A 30 35.09 21.34 8.77
N ASP A 31 36.33 21.07 9.21
CA ASP A 31 36.75 19.74 9.65
C ASP A 31 36.12 19.28 10.99
N ASP A 32 35.57 20.21 11.79
CA ASP A 32 35.02 19.96 13.14
C ASP A 32 33.49 19.70 13.17
N TYR A 33 32.81 19.65 12.03
CA TYR A 33 31.38 19.35 11.93
C TYR A 33 31.13 18.16 10.99
N ILE A 34 30.58 17.08 11.54
CA ILE A 34 30.07 15.92 10.81
C ILE A 34 28.62 15.73 11.25
N GLU A 35 27.66 15.81 10.33
CA GLU A 35 26.29 15.43 10.64
C GLU A 35 26.16 13.90 10.69
N THR A 36 26.00 13.34 11.88
CA THR A 36 25.60 11.94 12.05
C THR A 36 24.08 11.85 12.05
N GLU A 37 23.49 11.65 10.88
CA GLU A 37 22.07 11.30 10.76
C GLU A 37 21.85 9.87 11.31
N ILE A 38 20.87 9.72 12.20
CA ILE A 38 20.45 8.43 12.76
C ILE A 38 19.18 8.02 12.02
N ASP A 39 19.22 6.86 11.37
CA ASP A 39 18.05 6.30 10.69
C ASP A 39 16.98 5.89 11.73
N LEU A 40 15.83 6.57 11.70
CA LEU A 40 14.76 6.41 12.68
C LEU A 40 13.85 5.20 12.42
N GLU A 41 14.02 4.50 11.28
CA GLU A 41 13.26 3.25 10.99
C GLU A 41 13.61 2.12 11.97
N ASP A 42 14.81 2.11 12.57
CA ASP A 42 15.26 1.09 13.53
C ASP A 42 14.55 1.18 14.91
N ILE A 43 13.88 2.31 15.23
CA ILE A 43 13.25 2.52 16.54
C ILE A 43 11.86 1.85 16.64
N PHE A 44 11.15 1.68 15.52
CA PHE A 44 9.75 1.23 15.54
C PHE A 44 9.54 -0.27 15.26
N ASN A 45 10.60 -1.01 14.93
CA ASN A 45 10.57 -2.48 14.90
C ASN A 45 10.81 -3.06 16.30
N GLY A 46 9.73 -3.12 17.08
CA GLY A 46 9.70 -3.81 18.38
C GLY A 46 9.79 -5.34 18.26
N GLU A 47 10.92 -5.89 17.78
CA GLU A 47 11.45 -7.21 18.15
C GLU A 47 12.88 -7.43 17.57
N GLN A 48 13.85 -7.71 18.46
CA GLN A 48 15.24 -8.13 18.20
C GLN A 48 16.25 -7.15 17.55
N ALA A 49 16.84 -6.28 18.39
CA ALA A 49 18.20 -5.77 18.18
C ALA A 49 19.14 -6.30 19.28
N ILE A 50 20.02 -7.27 18.95
CA ILE A 50 20.98 -7.85 19.89
C ILE A 50 22.33 -7.14 19.75
N TYR A 51 22.50 -6.00 20.45
CA TYR A 51 23.83 -5.43 20.67
C TYR A 51 24.10 -5.15 22.16
N SER A 52 25.30 -5.54 22.59
CA SER A 52 25.67 -5.70 23.99
C SER A 52 25.89 -4.36 24.71
N SER A 53 25.16 -4.14 25.80
CA SER A 53 25.11 -2.91 26.60
C SER A 53 26.36 -2.64 27.46
N LYS A 54 27.57 -2.83 26.90
CA LYS A 54 28.85 -2.72 27.64
C LYS A 54 29.75 -1.55 27.27
N ASN A 55 29.43 -0.77 26.23
CA ASN A 55 30.25 0.36 25.77
C ASN A 55 29.53 1.72 25.84
N ALA A 56 28.94 2.05 26.99
CA ALA A 56 28.47 3.42 27.27
C ALA A 56 29.59 4.24 27.93
N ARG A 57 30.26 5.13 27.18
CA ARG A 57 31.14 6.16 27.77
C ARG A 57 30.27 7.30 28.32
N ARG A 58 30.30 7.52 29.63
CA ARG A 58 29.75 8.73 30.25
C ARG A 58 30.73 9.90 30.05
N PRO A 59 30.32 11.05 29.49
CA PRO A 59 31.04 12.30 29.66
C PRO A 59 30.84 12.82 31.09
N SER A 60 31.89 13.42 31.67
CA SER A 60 31.79 14.09 32.97
C SER A 60 31.09 15.45 32.82
N ARG A 61 30.43 15.92 33.89
CA ARG A 61 30.18 17.35 34.08
C ARG A 61 31.52 18.04 34.35
N ASP A 62 31.69 19.24 33.80
CA ASP A 62 32.53 20.29 34.35
C ASP A 62 31.92 21.67 34.05
N GLU A 63 32.17 22.63 34.93
CA GLU A 63 31.49 23.93 34.99
C GLU A 63 32.36 25.10 34.46
N MET A 64 31.78 26.31 34.46
CA MET A 64 32.42 27.63 34.26
C MET A 64 32.72 28.06 32.80
N ARG A 65 32.67 29.35 32.41
CA ARG A 65 32.50 30.61 33.19
C ARG A 65 31.93 31.78 32.37
N GLN A 66 31.53 32.85 33.06
CA GLN A 66 31.01 34.12 32.52
C GLN A 66 32.09 35.15 32.14
N SER A 67 31.78 36.03 31.17
CA SER A 67 32.18 37.45 31.06
C SER A 67 31.39 38.10 29.90
N GLN A 68 30.61 39.19 30.05
CA GLN A 68 31.03 40.62 30.16
C GLN A 68 31.87 41.10 28.94
N LEU A 69 31.68 42.26 28.30
CA LEU A 69 30.88 43.48 28.58
C LEU A 69 30.67 44.33 27.29
N GLU A 70 29.64 45.21 27.26
CA GLU A 70 29.50 46.51 26.53
C GLU A 70 30.26 46.86 25.22
N ARG A 71 29.53 47.38 24.21
CA ARG A 71 29.41 48.86 23.99
C ARG A 71 28.39 49.30 22.92
N VAL A 72 27.79 50.48 23.14
CA VAL A 72 27.00 51.29 22.19
C VAL A 72 27.91 52.33 21.50
N PRO A 73 27.56 52.83 20.31
CA PRO A 73 27.63 54.27 20.07
C PRO A 73 26.39 54.87 19.38
N GLU A 74 25.98 56.05 19.84
CA GLU A 74 24.98 56.92 19.20
C GLU A 74 25.59 57.76 18.07
N GLY A 75 24.74 58.28 17.17
CA GLY A 75 25.13 59.22 16.11
C GLY A 75 23.94 60.01 15.53
N VAL A 76 23.72 61.22 16.04
CA VAL A 76 22.77 62.26 15.57
C VAL A 76 23.16 62.72 14.15
N GLY A 77 22.30 63.14 13.20
CA GLY A 77 20.83 63.35 13.07
C GLY A 77 20.55 63.65 11.56
N ASP A 78 19.54 64.38 11.06
CA ASP A 78 18.29 65.01 11.52
C ASP A 78 17.54 65.52 10.24
N TYR A 79 16.37 66.21 10.31
CA TYR A 79 16.03 67.26 9.31
C TYR A 79 15.14 66.99 8.08
N GLY A 80 13.79 67.02 8.16
CA GLY A 80 13.00 67.30 6.94
C GLY A 80 11.51 66.93 6.91
N VAL A 81 10.64 67.84 7.37
CA VAL A 81 9.18 67.79 7.15
C VAL A 81 8.81 68.75 6.03
N ILE A 82 7.98 68.32 5.06
CA ILE A 82 7.21 69.22 4.17
C ILE A 82 5.76 68.71 4.08
N ASP A 83 4.85 69.68 3.97
CA ASP A 83 3.41 69.65 4.21
C ASP A 83 2.55 69.12 3.03
N ALA A 84 1.26 68.93 3.27
CA ALA A 84 0.27 68.36 2.35
C ALA A 84 -0.34 69.36 1.35
N GLY A 85 -0.77 68.86 0.19
CA GLY A 85 -1.58 69.60 -0.80
C GLY A 85 -2.14 68.64 -1.86
N PRO A 86 -3.41 68.77 -2.30
CA PRO A 86 -4.09 67.69 -3.02
C PRO A 86 -4.07 67.82 -4.55
N ASP A 87 -4.50 66.72 -5.20
CA ASP A 87 -5.39 66.64 -6.37
C ASP A 87 -4.87 65.83 -7.58
N ASN A 88 -5.84 65.32 -8.34
CA ASN A 88 -5.79 64.58 -9.61
C ASN A 88 -5.32 63.12 -9.58
N GLY A 89 -6.28 62.24 -9.86
CA GLY A 89 -6.04 60.81 -10.05
C GLY A 89 -5.29 60.53 -11.35
N SER A 90 -4.40 59.54 -11.27
CA SER A 90 -3.85 58.85 -12.42
C SER A 90 -4.11 57.35 -12.27
N THR A 91 -4.69 56.77 -13.31
CA THR A 91 -4.91 55.33 -13.47
C THR A 91 -3.62 54.57 -13.17
N GLN A 92 -3.61 53.71 -12.14
CA GLN A 92 -2.49 52.80 -11.94
C GLN A 92 -2.39 51.85 -13.14
N PRO A 93 -1.23 51.74 -13.82
CA PRO A 93 -1.01 50.69 -14.79
C PRO A 93 -0.83 49.37 -14.04
N ALA A 94 -1.63 48.38 -14.40
CA ALA A 94 -1.45 47.01 -13.93
C ALA A 94 -0.30 46.36 -14.72
N ASP A 95 0.94 46.43 -14.23
CA ASP A 95 2.02 45.60 -14.73
C ASP A 95 3.20 45.46 -13.72
N PHE A 96 3.80 44.26 -13.70
CA PHE A 96 5.02 43.90 -12.94
C PHE A 96 5.00 43.96 -11.40
N ALA A 97 3.90 43.53 -10.76
CA ALA A 97 3.99 42.86 -9.46
C ALA A 97 2.86 41.84 -9.28
N SER A 98 3.12 40.57 -9.61
CA SER A 98 2.37 39.48 -8.98
C SER A 98 2.77 39.44 -7.51
N THR A 99 2.09 40.21 -6.66
CA THR A 99 2.19 40.02 -5.20
C THR A 99 1.99 38.53 -4.94
N PRO A 100 2.93 37.84 -4.26
CA PRO A 100 2.67 36.47 -3.86
C PRO A 100 1.40 36.50 -3.02
N SER A 101 0.38 35.78 -3.47
CA SER A 101 -0.84 35.59 -2.71
C SER A 101 -0.42 34.89 -1.41
N ASN A 102 -0.34 35.65 -0.32
CA ASN A 102 -0.05 35.11 1.00
C ASN A 102 -1.20 34.17 1.36
N LEU A 103 -0.96 32.86 1.19
CA LEU A 103 -1.93 31.81 1.45
C LEU A 103 -2.27 31.81 2.93
N SER A 104 -3.57 31.75 3.23
CA SER A 104 -4.07 31.55 4.58
C SER A 104 -3.74 30.13 5.06
N TYR A 105 -3.68 29.94 6.37
CA TYR A 105 -3.69 28.61 7.01
C TYR A 105 -4.84 27.75 6.45
N ASP A 106 -6.01 28.35 6.29
CA ASP A 106 -7.22 27.70 5.75
C ASP A 106 -7.08 27.27 4.28
N ASP A 107 -6.29 28.00 3.48
CA ASP A 107 -6.04 27.65 2.07
C ASP A 107 -5.23 26.35 2.00
N PHE A 108 -4.18 26.22 2.82
CA PHE A 108 -3.40 24.98 2.91
C PHE A 108 -4.25 23.82 3.43
N LEU A 109 -4.97 24.04 4.53
CA LEU A 109 -5.82 23.05 5.20
C LEU A 109 -6.91 22.51 4.26
N SER A 110 -7.62 23.40 3.57
CA SER A 110 -8.72 23.04 2.67
C SER A 110 -8.23 22.31 1.42
N GLU A 111 -7.14 22.79 0.79
CA GLU A 111 -6.57 22.20 -0.42
C GLU A 111 -5.95 20.83 -0.14
N ILE A 112 -5.16 20.65 0.93
CA ILE A 112 -4.55 19.34 1.27
C ILE A 112 -5.63 18.29 1.52
N ARG A 113 -6.67 18.64 2.28
CA ARG A 113 -7.83 17.77 2.52
C ARG A 113 -8.56 17.44 1.23
N SER A 114 -8.88 18.45 0.42
CA SER A 114 -9.59 18.31 -0.86
C SER A 114 -8.82 17.38 -1.81
N ARG A 115 -7.53 17.66 -2.02
CA ARG A 115 -6.64 16.92 -2.91
C ARG A 115 -6.49 15.46 -2.47
N TYR A 116 -6.31 15.20 -1.17
CA TYR A 116 -6.21 13.84 -0.64
C TYR A 116 -7.52 13.05 -0.82
N VAL A 117 -8.66 13.59 -0.36
CA VAL A 117 -9.97 12.93 -0.45
C VAL A 117 -10.38 12.72 -1.90
N ARG A 118 -10.12 13.69 -2.80
CA ARG A 118 -10.43 13.58 -4.22
C ARG A 118 -9.54 12.56 -4.94
N GLY A 119 -8.23 12.54 -4.66
CA GLY A 119 -7.33 11.53 -5.22
C GLY A 119 -7.66 10.12 -4.73
N PHE A 120 -8.08 9.95 -3.48
CA PHE A 120 -8.60 8.68 -2.96
C PHE A 120 -9.88 8.25 -3.68
N GLN A 121 -10.80 9.19 -3.93
CA GLN A 121 -12.02 8.91 -4.72
C GLN A 121 -11.67 8.46 -6.15
N ILE A 122 -10.71 9.12 -6.81
CA ILE A 122 -10.22 8.74 -8.15
C ILE A 122 -9.59 7.33 -8.09
N LEU A 123 -8.78 7.01 -7.07
CA LEU A 123 -8.20 5.68 -6.88
C LEU A 123 -9.26 4.57 -6.82
N ILE A 124 -10.31 4.77 -6.01
CA ILE A 124 -11.44 3.82 -5.95
C ILE A 124 -12.14 3.72 -7.31
N GLN A 125 -12.39 4.84 -7.99
CA GLN A 125 -13.06 4.85 -9.29
C GLN A 125 -12.27 4.10 -10.37
N LEU A 126 -10.94 4.27 -10.41
CA LEU A 126 -10.04 3.54 -11.32
C LEU A 126 -10.06 2.03 -11.04
N GLN A 127 -10.09 1.62 -9.78
CA GLN A 127 -10.17 0.21 -9.37
C GLN A 127 -11.52 -0.41 -9.77
N VAL A 128 -12.62 0.24 -9.43
CA VAL A 128 -13.98 -0.22 -9.72
C VAL A 128 -14.25 -0.28 -11.22
N LYS A 129 -13.78 0.72 -11.99
CA LYS A 129 -13.83 0.71 -13.45
C LYS A 129 -13.08 -0.51 -14.03
N ALA A 130 -11.86 -0.78 -13.56
CA ALA A 130 -11.10 -1.93 -14.00
C ALA A 130 -11.76 -3.27 -13.59
N LEU A 131 -12.41 -3.37 -12.43
CA LEU A 131 -13.17 -4.55 -12.01
C LEU A 131 -14.32 -4.87 -12.98
N VAL A 132 -15.09 -3.86 -13.39
CA VAL A 132 -16.18 -4.05 -14.37
C VAL A 132 -15.62 -4.33 -15.77
N GLU A 133 -14.73 -3.48 -16.29
CA GLU A 133 -14.30 -3.52 -17.69
C GLU A 133 -13.30 -4.65 -18.02
N LYS A 134 -12.37 -4.98 -17.11
CA LYS A 134 -11.30 -5.97 -17.37
C LYS A 134 -11.56 -7.33 -16.75
N PHE A 135 -12.31 -7.37 -15.63
CA PHE A 135 -12.52 -8.58 -14.84
C PHE A 135 -13.97 -9.08 -14.86
N ASN A 136 -14.86 -8.43 -15.63
CA ASN A 136 -16.27 -8.79 -15.81
C ASN A 136 -17.06 -8.91 -14.50
N VAL A 137 -16.70 -8.13 -13.48
CA VAL A 137 -17.48 -8.02 -12.24
C VAL A 137 -18.76 -7.25 -12.52
N SER A 138 -19.90 -7.67 -11.93
CA SER A 138 -21.20 -7.05 -12.17
C SER A 138 -21.18 -5.53 -11.94
N PRO A 139 -21.71 -4.71 -12.88
CA PRO A 139 -21.82 -3.26 -12.73
C PRO A 139 -22.55 -2.80 -11.47
N LEU A 140 -23.30 -3.67 -10.79
CA LEU A 140 -23.92 -3.41 -9.49
C LEU A 140 -22.93 -2.86 -8.45
N ILE A 141 -21.64 -3.25 -8.50
CA ILE A 141 -20.64 -2.74 -7.56
C ILE A 141 -20.52 -1.21 -7.60
N VAL A 142 -20.73 -0.58 -8.77
CA VAL A 142 -20.63 0.88 -8.94
C VAL A 142 -21.64 1.61 -8.06
N GLY A 143 -22.84 1.07 -7.91
CA GLY A 143 -23.89 1.63 -7.04
C GLY A 143 -23.61 1.43 -5.54
N LEU A 144 -22.85 0.40 -5.17
CA LEU A 144 -22.52 0.09 -3.76
C LEU A 144 -21.35 0.93 -3.22
N VAL A 145 -20.39 1.30 -4.08
CA VAL A 145 -19.18 2.03 -3.70
C VAL A 145 -19.49 3.39 -3.08
N GLY A 146 -20.36 4.19 -3.72
CA GLY A 146 -20.66 5.56 -3.31
C GLY A 146 -21.16 5.68 -1.86
N PRO A 147 -22.23 4.98 -1.47
CA PRO A 147 -22.74 4.99 -0.10
C PRO A 147 -21.72 4.53 0.95
N ILE A 148 -20.89 3.52 0.64
CA ILE A 148 -19.85 3.02 1.56
C ILE A 148 -18.76 4.08 1.76
N TRP A 149 -18.28 4.68 0.66
CA TRP A 149 -17.25 5.72 0.68
C TRP A 149 -17.72 6.96 1.47
N LEU A 150 -18.92 7.46 1.18
CA LEU A 150 -19.46 8.65 1.85
C LEU A 150 -19.70 8.43 3.35
N ARG A 151 -20.20 7.26 3.74
CA ARG A 151 -20.33 6.92 5.18
C ARG A 151 -18.97 6.79 5.85
N LEU A 152 -17.99 6.17 5.19
CA LEU A 152 -16.64 6.07 5.72
C LEU A 152 -16.01 7.45 5.98
N LEU A 153 -16.14 8.38 5.02
CA LEU A 153 -15.69 9.78 5.17
C LEU A 153 -16.36 10.51 6.35
N ALA A 154 -17.67 10.30 6.55
CA ALA A 154 -18.38 10.89 7.68
C ALA A 154 -17.89 10.34 9.03
N ILE A 155 -17.60 9.03 9.10
CA ILE A 155 -17.18 8.35 10.34
C ILE A 155 -15.70 8.61 10.68
N THR A 156 -14.84 8.89 9.70
CA THR A 156 -13.44 9.27 9.95
C THR A 156 -13.27 10.73 10.39
N ARG A 157 -14.33 11.54 10.39
CA ARG A 157 -14.33 12.99 10.76
C ARG A 157 -13.31 13.87 10.01
N ILE A 158 -12.63 13.38 8.97
CA ILE A 158 -11.68 14.16 8.16
C ILE A 158 -12.33 15.39 7.51
N VAL A 159 -13.64 15.36 7.28
CA VAL A 159 -14.42 16.48 6.70
C VAL A 159 -14.99 17.41 7.79
N ALA A 160 -14.85 17.08 9.08
CA ALA A 160 -15.15 18.02 10.17
C ALA A 160 -14.15 19.20 10.13
N ASP A 161 -14.50 20.32 10.77
CA ASP A 161 -13.65 21.51 10.74
C ASP A 161 -12.42 21.36 11.66
N GLU A 162 -12.59 20.72 12.82
CA GLU A 162 -11.59 20.49 13.88
C GLU A 162 -10.44 19.51 13.48
N TRP A 163 -10.57 18.80 12.35
CA TRP A 163 -9.72 17.65 11.99
C TRP A 163 -8.20 17.95 11.93
N ALA A 164 -7.85 19.19 11.59
CA ALA A 164 -6.47 19.62 11.38
C ALA A 164 -5.79 20.03 12.68
N ASP A 165 -6.57 20.55 13.62
CA ASP A 165 -6.11 20.93 14.95
C ASP A 165 -5.96 19.65 15.81
N GLU A 166 -6.93 18.72 15.74
CA GLU A 166 -6.81 17.36 16.28
C GLU A 166 -5.51 16.67 15.80
N ALA A 167 -5.17 16.83 14.52
CA ALA A 167 -3.97 16.24 13.92
C ALA A 167 -2.66 16.89 14.41
N ILE A 168 -2.67 18.20 14.71
CA ILE A 168 -1.51 18.90 15.29
C ILE A 168 -1.37 18.53 16.77
N GLU A 169 -2.43 18.64 17.57
CA GLU A 169 -2.43 18.28 18.99
C GLU A 169 -1.91 16.85 19.23
N GLU A 170 -2.35 15.89 18.42
CA GLU A 170 -1.88 14.51 18.52
C GLU A 170 -0.39 14.40 18.17
N SER A 171 0.07 15.06 17.11
CA SER A 171 1.49 15.06 16.73
C SER A 171 2.36 15.70 17.82
N GLU A 172 1.88 16.78 18.45
CA GLU A 172 2.57 17.48 19.53
C GLU A 172 2.59 16.67 20.84
N SER A 173 1.53 15.92 21.13
CA SER A 173 1.47 15.03 22.30
C SER A 173 2.54 13.92 22.27
N HIS A 174 2.99 13.50 21.09
CA HIS A 174 4.00 12.46 20.91
C HIS A 174 5.45 12.96 21.05
N ILE A 175 5.69 14.28 21.13
CA ILE A 175 7.03 14.89 21.08
C ILE A 175 7.54 15.32 22.48
N GLN A 176 6.72 15.18 23.53
CA GLN A 176 6.98 15.77 24.86
C GLN A 176 8.29 15.34 25.56
N ASP A 177 8.96 14.28 25.11
CA ASP A 177 10.22 13.79 25.70
C ASP A 177 11.52 14.31 25.01
N GLU A 178 11.47 14.85 23.79
CA GLU A 178 12.68 15.30 23.05
C GLU A 178 12.49 16.67 22.37
N ALA A 179 12.65 17.75 23.15
CA ALA A 179 12.66 19.12 22.63
C ALA A 179 14.00 19.46 21.95
N MET A 180 14.03 19.41 20.61
CA MET A 180 15.09 20.04 19.79
C MET A 180 14.55 21.27 19.05
N ASP A 181 15.32 22.37 19.09
CA ASP A 181 15.02 23.62 18.37
C ASP A 181 15.18 23.45 16.85
N PHE A 182 14.16 22.93 16.18
CA PHE A 182 14.13 22.83 14.72
C PHE A 182 13.84 24.19 14.07
N GLN A 183 14.86 24.79 13.43
CA GLN A 183 14.64 25.96 12.59
C GLN A 183 14.07 25.56 11.21
N PRO A 184 12.97 26.18 10.73
CA PRO A 184 12.37 25.83 9.45
C PRO A 184 13.28 26.19 8.27
N ARG A 185 13.58 25.19 7.42
CA ARG A 185 14.36 25.34 6.18
C ARG A 185 13.79 26.48 5.32
N PHE A 186 14.67 27.32 4.76
CA PHE A 186 14.28 28.54 4.03
C PHE A 186 13.23 28.29 2.93
N LYS A 187 13.29 27.14 2.24
CA LYS A 187 12.35 26.71 1.19
C LYS A 187 10.88 26.61 1.66
N HIS A 188 10.61 26.40 2.95
CA HIS A 188 9.26 26.14 3.47
C HIS A 188 8.72 27.22 4.41
N ARG A 189 9.43 28.36 4.58
CA ARG A 189 9.06 29.42 5.55
C ARG A 189 7.65 30.01 5.39
N THR A 190 7.04 29.87 4.22
CA THR A 190 5.68 30.32 3.92
C THR A 190 4.59 29.33 4.31
N GLU A 191 4.95 28.10 4.70
CA GLU A 191 4.01 27.09 5.17
C GLU A 191 3.65 27.26 6.66
N PRO A 192 2.47 26.80 7.10
CA PRO A 192 2.16 26.71 8.52
C PRO A 192 3.04 25.69 9.25
N HIS A 193 3.42 26.00 10.48
CA HIS A 193 4.26 25.17 11.34
C HIS A 193 3.62 24.93 12.72
N SER A 194 3.88 23.76 13.30
CA SER A 194 3.57 23.40 14.68
C SER A 194 4.42 24.19 15.69
N MET A 195 4.03 24.17 16.96
CA MET A 195 4.79 24.76 18.08
C MET A 195 6.25 24.28 18.16
N PHE A 196 6.56 23.08 17.66
CA PHE A 196 7.91 22.51 17.60
C PHE A 196 8.63 22.75 16.25
N GLY A 197 8.18 23.70 15.43
CA GLY A 197 8.81 24.03 14.15
C GLY A 197 8.64 22.98 13.04
N GLN A 198 7.77 21.98 13.22
CA GLN A 198 7.46 20.99 12.20
C GLN A 198 6.45 21.53 11.17
N ARG A 199 6.61 21.18 9.88
CA ARG A 199 5.69 21.57 8.79
C ARG A 199 4.30 20.98 9.03
N ALA A 200 3.29 21.81 9.29
CA ALA A 200 1.91 21.36 9.56
C ALA A 200 1.31 20.61 8.34
N VAL A 201 1.67 21.04 7.13
CA VAL A 201 1.36 20.36 5.85
C VAL A 201 1.73 18.87 5.88
N MET A 202 2.88 18.51 6.46
CA MET A 202 3.35 17.13 6.56
C MET A 202 2.67 16.36 7.71
N ILE A 203 2.34 17.05 8.81
CA ILE A 203 1.56 16.48 9.92
C ILE A 203 0.17 16.07 9.42
N TRP A 204 -0.54 16.97 8.73
CA TRP A 204 -1.85 16.71 8.16
C TRP A 204 -1.83 15.58 7.13
N HIS A 205 -0.85 15.55 6.22
CA HIS A 205 -0.68 14.43 5.28
C HIS A 205 -0.48 13.10 6.01
N ARG A 206 0.36 13.05 7.05
CA ARG A 206 0.60 11.84 7.86
C ARG A 206 -0.67 11.40 8.58
N TYR A 207 -1.43 12.33 9.14
CA TYR A 207 -2.74 12.06 9.76
C TYR A 207 -3.73 11.48 8.74
N LEU A 208 -3.88 12.09 7.57
CA LEU A 208 -4.74 11.62 6.48
C LEU A 208 -4.35 10.21 6.00
N ARG A 209 -3.05 9.95 5.77
CA ARG A 209 -2.49 8.63 5.41
C ARG A 209 -2.79 7.55 6.44
N ARG A 210 -2.87 7.91 7.72
CA ARG A 210 -3.11 6.98 8.83
C ARG A 210 -4.60 6.74 9.07
N THR A 211 -5.42 7.77 8.97
CA THR A 211 -6.88 7.71 9.19
C THR A 211 -7.64 7.16 7.97
N LEU A 212 -7.14 7.41 6.75
CA LEU A 212 -7.57 6.76 5.50
C LEU A 212 -6.37 6.17 4.74
N PRO A 213 -5.85 5.00 5.16
CA PRO A 213 -4.78 4.30 4.44
C PRO A 213 -5.21 3.92 3.02
N LEU A 214 -4.30 4.05 2.04
CA LEU A 214 -4.57 3.70 0.64
C LEU A 214 -5.09 2.26 0.47
N SER A 215 -4.69 1.34 1.35
CA SER A 215 -5.17 -0.04 1.36
C SER A 215 -6.68 -0.17 1.59
N TYR A 216 -7.35 0.86 2.13
CA TYR A 216 -8.81 0.90 2.22
C TYR A 216 -9.47 0.98 0.83
N SER A 217 -8.81 1.49 -0.21
CA SER A 217 -9.37 1.48 -1.57
C SER A 217 -9.53 0.03 -2.08
N LEU A 218 -8.53 -0.83 -1.83
CA LEU A 218 -8.58 -2.26 -2.12
C LEU A 218 -9.59 -2.98 -1.24
N ALA A 219 -9.69 -2.60 0.05
CA ALA A 219 -10.66 -3.19 0.97
C ALA A 219 -12.11 -2.83 0.59
N ILE A 220 -12.39 -1.60 0.16
CA ILE A 220 -13.69 -1.19 -0.39
C ILE A 220 -13.98 -1.97 -1.68
N SER A 221 -12.99 -2.07 -2.57
CA SER A 221 -13.09 -2.82 -3.83
C SER A 221 -13.40 -4.30 -3.61
N PHE A 222 -12.80 -4.95 -2.60
CA PHE A 222 -13.15 -6.32 -2.18
C PHE A 222 -14.54 -6.39 -1.54
N LEU A 223 -14.86 -5.45 -0.65
CA LEU A 223 -16.13 -5.39 0.08
C LEU A 223 -17.33 -5.29 -0.87
N VAL A 224 -17.27 -4.45 -1.91
CA VAL A 224 -18.39 -4.33 -2.86
C VAL A 224 -18.61 -5.59 -3.68
N CYS A 225 -17.54 -6.29 -4.07
CA CYS A 225 -17.64 -7.61 -4.71
C CYS A 225 -18.27 -8.66 -3.76
N HIS A 226 -17.88 -8.67 -2.49
CA HIS A 226 -18.48 -9.57 -1.48
C HIS A 226 -19.99 -9.29 -1.30
N LEU A 227 -20.36 -8.02 -1.21
CA LEU A 227 -21.77 -7.58 -1.10
C LEU A 227 -22.59 -7.95 -2.34
N SER A 228 -22.04 -7.78 -3.54
CA SER A 228 -22.68 -8.21 -4.80
C SER A 228 -22.60 -9.72 -5.05
N ARG A 229 -22.14 -10.51 -4.05
CA ARG A 229 -22.04 -11.98 -4.08
C ARG A 229 -21.11 -12.54 -5.16
N GLU A 230 -20.19 -11.72 -5.64
CA GLU A 230 -19.26 -12.04 -6.72
C GLU A 230 -18.23 -13.09 -6.32
N LEU A 231 -17.66 -13.77 -7.32
CA LEU A 231 -16.71 -14.87 -7.11
C LEU A 231 -15.26 -14.39 -6.92
N VAL A 232 -15.07 -13.10 -6.65
CA VAL A 232 -13.75 -12.45 -6.45
C VAL A 232 -13.23 -12.79 -5.06
N LEU A 233 -11.99 -13.27 -4.99
CA LEU A 233 -11.29 -13.60 -3.75
C LEU A 233 -10.23 -12.54 -3.43
N PRO A 234 -9.79 -12.41 -2.15
CA PRO A 234 -8.68 -11.55 -1.78
C PRO A 234 -7.40 -11.83 -2.59
N THR A 235 -7.18 -13.09 -2.99
CA THR A 235 -6.06 -13.51 -3.86
C THR A 235 -6.11 -12.90 -5.25
N ASP A 236 -7.31 -12.72 -5.82
CA ASP A 236 -7.43 -12.18 -7.16
C ASP A 236 -7.07 -10.70 -7.17
N ILE A 237 -7.63 -9.93 -6.22
CA ILE A 237 -7.35 -8.49 -6.09
C ILE A 237 -5.85 -8.24 -5.87
N ILE A 238 -5.20 -8.99 -4.97
CA ILE A 238 -3.76 -8.82 -4.75
C ILE A 238 -2.94 -9.24 -5.97
N ASN A 239 -3.27 -10.35 -6.63
CA ASN A 239 -2.58 -10.76 -7.85
C ASN A 239 -2.76 -9.72 -8.97
N TRP A 240 -3.97 -9.20 -9.17
CA TRP A 240 -4.24 -8.16 -10.19
C TRP A 240 -3.53 -6.84 -9.91
N VAL A 241 -3.27 -6.50 -8.63
CA VAL A 241 -2.44 -5.36 -8.23
C VAL A 241 -0.97 -5.60 -8.54
N VAL A 242 -0.43 -6.78 -8.20
CA VAL A 242 0.97 -7.15 -8.48
C VAL A 242 1.23 -7.27 -9.99
N GLU A 243 0.25 -7.77 -10.75
CA GLU A 243 0.26 -7.82 -12.21
C GLU A 243 -0.03 -6.44 -12.87
N GLY A 244 -0.17 -5.35 -12.12
CA GLY A 244 -0.47 -4.01 -12.64
C GLY A 244 -1.81 -3.87 -13.38
N LYS A 245 -2.65 -4.90 -13.40
CA LYS A 245 -3.94 -4.93 -14.14
C LYS A 245 -5.01 -4.12 -13.43
N LEU A 246 -5.02 -4.17 -12.08
CA LEU A 246 -5.87 -3.37 -11.20
C LEU A 246 -5.08 -2.12 -10.71
N PRO A 247 -5.54 -0.89 -11.00
CA PRO A 247 -4.80 0.32 -10.63
C PRO A 247 -4.58 0.45 -9.11
N TYR A 248 -3.33 0.45 -8.65
CA TYR A 248 -2.98 0.74 -7.26
C TYR A 248 -1.54 1.28 -7.14
N ILE A 249 -0.54 0.48 -7.53
CA ILE A 249 0.88 0.80 -7.34
C ILE A 249 1.29 2.10 -8.05
N ALA A 250 0.97 2.20 -9.34
CA ALA A 250 1.25 3.37 -10.19
C ALA A 250 0.01 4.24 -10.44
N ALA A 251 -1.06 4.07 -9.64
CA ALA A 251 -2.29 4.85 -9.82
C ALA A 251 -2.07 6.36 -9.61
N PHE A 252 -1.04 6.74 -8.84
CA PHE A 252 -0.65 8.13 -8.62
C PHE A 252 -0.42 8.92 -9.92
N ILE A 253 0.10 8.28 -10.98
CA ILE A 253 0.34 8.92 -12.29
C ILE A 253 -0.98 9.36 -12.93
N GLU A 254 -2.02 8.53 -12.83
CA GLU A 254 -3.34 8.83 -13.41
C GLU A 254 -4.15 9.77 -12.50
N ILE A 255 -3.96 9.69 -11.18
CA ILE A 255 -4.51 10.64 -10.21
C ILE A 255 -3.93 12.04 -10.45
N GLU A 256 -2.62 12.17 -10.71
CA GLU A 256 -1.98 13.46 -10.98
C GLU A 256 -2.51 14.13 -12.25
N LYS A 257 -2.72 13.38 -13.34
CA LYS A 257 -3.35 13.89 -14.57
C LYS A 257 -4.76 14.45 -14.33
N GLN A 258 -5.49 13.89 -13.36
CA GLN A 258 -6.88 14.28 -13.06
C GLN A 258 -6.99 15.36 -11.98
N LEU A 259 -6.01 15.47 -11.07
CA LEU A 259 -5.93 16.54 -10.07
C LEU A 259 -5.16 17.77 -10.56
N GLY A 260 -4.34 17.63 -11.60
CA GLY A 260 -3.37 18.63 -12.02
C GLY A 260 -2.12 18.64 -11.14
N TYR A 261 -1.17 19.50 -11.47
CA TYR A 261 0.09 19.66 -10.73
C TYR A 261 -0.13 20.14 -9.28
N PRO A 262 0.87 20.00 -8.39
CA PRO A 262 0.81 20.57 -7.03
C PRO A 262 0.56 22.08 -7.07
N SER A 263 -0.33 22.54 -6.20
CA SER A 263 -0.62 23.96 -6.00
C SER A 263 0.27 24.52 -4.88
N SER A 264 0.46 25.84 -4.82
CA SER A 264 1.22 26.46 -3.72
C SER A 264 0.56 26.22 -2.35
N ALA A 265 -0.76 26.02 -2.31
CA ALA A 265 -1.52 25.64 -1.11
C ALA A 265 -1.42 24.13 -0.77
N CYS A 266 -0.98 23.29 -1.70
CA CYS A 266 -0.71 21.89 -1.42
C CYS A 266 0.57 21.44 -2.15
N PRO A 267 1.75 21.71 -1.58
CA PRO A 267 3.04 21.46 -2.23
C PRO A 267 3.35 19.97 -2.39
N ILE A 268 2.62 19.07 -1.72
CA ILE A 268 2.87 17.63 -1.75
C ILE A 268 2.46 17.04 -3.11
N SER A 269 3.42 16.39 -3.77
CA SER A 269 3.26 15.68 -5.04
C SER A 269 2.24 14.52 -4.96
N ALA A 270 1.59 14.20 -6.09
CA ALA A 270 0.63 13.08 -6.13
C ALA A 270 1.32 11.72 -5.92
N SER A 271 2.58 11.59 -6.35
CA SER A 271 3.44 10.45 -5.99
C SER A 271 3.60 10.34 -4.47
N CYS A 272 3.98 11.41 -3.77
CA CYS A 272 4.10 11.41 -2.31
C CYS A 272 2.77 11.11 -1.59
N MET A 273 1.62 11.61 -2.09
CA MET A 273 0.30 11.31 -1.52
C MET A 273 -0.22 9.88 -1.79
N PHE A 274 0.00 9.34 -2.99
CA PHE A 274 -0.73 8.15 -3.48
C PHE A 274 0.15 6.96 -3.88
N ARG A 275 1.48 7.03 -3.76
CA ARG A 275 2.37 5.85 -3.87
C ARG A 275 2.17 4.95 -2.63
N PRO A 276 1.77 3.69 -2.78
CA PRO A 276 1.64 2.77 -1.66
C PRO A 276 3.03 2.24 -1.25
N THR A 277 3.34 2.29 0.05
CA THR A 277 4.61 1.77 0.60
C THR A 277 4.64 0.24 0.64
N LYS A 278 3.49 -0.40 0.88
CA LYS A 278 3.35 -1.85 0.99
C LYS A 278 1.99 -2.31 0.45
N ILE A 279 1.99 -3.49 -0.17
CA ILE A 279 0.75 -4.18 -0.56
C ILE A 279 0.21 -4.92 0.68
N ILE A 280 -1.08 -4.71 0.97
CA ILE A 280 -1.78 -5.31 2.12
C ILE A 280 -1.83 -6.84 2.01
N SER A 281 -1.65 -7.55 3.13
CA SER A 281 -1.69 -9.02 3.12
C SER A 281 -3.10 -9.55 2.84
N LEU A 282 -3.20 -10.79 2.34
CA LEU A 282 -4.49 -11.43 2.01
C LEU A 282 -5.44 -11.56 3.22
N GLN A 283 -4.90 -11.71 4.43
CA GLN A 283 -5.67 -11.72 5.68
C GLN A 283 -6.09 -10.31 6.07
N GLN A 284 -5.16 -9.35 5.96
CA GLN A 284 -5.41 -7.95 6.29
C GLN A 284 -6.43 -7.32 5.34
N LEU A 285 -6.48 -7.72 4.06
CA LEU A 285 -7.48 -7.24 3.09
C LEU A 285 -8.90 -7.66 3.50
N GLU A 286 -9.07 -8.95 3.81
CA GLU A 286 -10.35 -9.51 4.26
C GLU A 286 -10.80 -8.92 5.60
N ALA A 287 -9.86 -8.75 6.54
CA ALA A 287 -10.11 -8.11 7.83
C ALA A 287 -10.42 -6.61 7.73
N SER A 288 -9.75 -5.89 6.81
CA SER A 288 -10.01 -4.46 6.57
C SER A 288 -11.39 -4.24 5.92
N ALA A 289 -11.80 -5.11 4.99
CA ALA A 289 -13.13 -5.06 4.40
C ALA A 289 -14.22 -5.30 5.45
N ALA A 290 -14.04 -6.30 6.33
CA ALA A 290 -14.93 -6.55 7.46
C ALA A 290 -14.96 -5.35 8.44
N TYR A 291 -13.81 -4.72 8.70
CA TYR A 291 -13.70 -3.57 9.60
C TYR A 291 -14.39 -2.33 9.03
N ILE A 292 -14.23 -2.04 7.73
CA ILE A 292 -14.93 -0.96 7.05
C ILE A 292 -16.44 -1.18 7.11
N ALA A 293 -16.92 -2.41 6.84
CA ALA A 293 -18.33 -2.74 6.95
C ALA A 293 -18.87 -2.55 8.38
N GLN A 294 -18.14 -3.01 9.41
CA GLN A 294 -18.49 -2.80 10.81
C GLN A 294 -18.54 -1.31 11.17
N LYS A 295 -17.51 -0.53 10.80
CA LYS A 295 -17.45 0.93 10.99
C LYS A 295 -18.65 1.63 10.37
N VAL A 296 -18.97 1.29 9.12
CA VAL A 296 -20.06 1.88 8.31
C VAL A 296 -21.47 1.41 8.73
N GLY A 297 -21.57 0.49 9.69
CA GLY A 297 -22.85 -0.06 10.15
C GLY A 297 -23.55 -0.90 9.08
N LEU A 298 -22.78 -1.67 8.31
CA LEU A 298 -23.28 -2.50 7.21
C LEU A 298 -23.33 -3.97 7.61
N GLU A 299 -24.52 -4.57 7.51
CA GLU A 299 -24.69 -6.02 7.66
C GLU A 299 -24.11 -6.74 6.44
N LEU A 300 -23.24 -7.73 6.71
CA LEU A 300 -22.55 -8.49 5.67
C LEU A 300 -23.31 -9.77 5.34
N PRO A 301 -23.53 -10.11 4.06
CA PRO A 301 -24.01 -11.42 3.69
C PRO A 301 -22.94 -12.49 4.02
N PRO A 302 -23.34 -13.75 4.24
CA PRO A 302 -22.39 -14.85 4.29
C PRO A 302 -21.64 -14.96 2.96
N VAL A 303 -20.42 -15.48 3.02
CA VAL A 303 -19.56 -15.78 1.88
C VAL A 303 -20.31 -16.65 0.87
N ASN A 304 -20.10 -16.43 -0.43
CA ASN A 304 -20.71 -17.23 -1.50
C ASN A 304 -20.04 -18.61 -1.60
N PHE A 305 -20.27 -19.48 -0.60
CA PHE A 305 -19.69 -20.81 -0.51
C PHE A 305 -19.89 -21.61 -1.81
N HIS A 306 -21.12 -21.72 -2.29
CA HIS A 306 -21.47 -22.48 -3.50
C HIS A 306 -20.67 -22.00 -4.72
N GLY A 307 -20.65 -20.68 -4.96
CA GLY A 307 -19.93 -20.10 -6.09
C GLY A 307 -18.40 -20.29 -6.00
N ILE A 308 -17.81 -20.06 -4.83
CA ILE A 308 -16.37 -20.20 -4.62
C ILE A 308 -15.95 -21.69 -4.68
N ALA A 309 -16.75 -22.59 -4.11
CA ALA A 309 -16.52 -24.03 -4.17
C ALA A 309 -16.60 -24.54 -5.62
N SER A 310 -17.62 -24.14 -6.38
CA SER A 310 -17.74 -24.42 -7.81
C SER A 310 -16.53 -23.91 -8.59
N ARG A 311 -16.07 -22.67 -8.29
CA ARG A 311 -14.89 -22.07 -8.92
C ARG A 311 -13.61 -22.89 -8.65
N PHE A 312 -13.37 -23.32 -7.41
CA PHE A 312 -12.21 -24.15 -7.08
C PHE A 312 -12.23 -25.51 -7.78
N LEU A 313 -13.39 -26.18 -7.84
CA LEU A 313 -13.53 -27.45 -8.57
C LEU A 313 -13.21 -27.28 -10.06
N LEU A 314 -13.72 -26.21 -10.71
CA LEU A 314 -13.39 -25.87 -12.10
C LEU A 314 -11.89 -25.56 -12.30
N GLN A 315 -11.26 -24.81 -11.39
CA GLN A 315 -9.83 -24.50 -11.44
C GLN A 315 -8.97 -25.76 -11.32
N LEU A 316 -9.36 -26.72 -10.48
CA LEU A 316 -8.74 -28.04 -10.35
C LEU A 316 -9.14 -29.00 -11.49
N SER A 317 -10.06 -28.61 -12.37
CA SER A 317 -10.67 -29.45 -13.42
C SER A 317 -11.27 -30.76 -12.89
N ILE A 318 -11.89 -30.71 -11.72
CA ILE A 318 -12.64 -31.83 -11.12
C ILE A 318 -14.14 -31.60 -11.41
N PRO A 319 -14.93 -32.64 -11.73
CA PRO A 319 -16.37 -32.49 -11.93
C PRO A 319 -17.10 -31.87 -10.73
N VAL A 320 -17.94 -30.90 -11.06
CA VAL A 320 -18.57 -30.02 -10.07
C VAL A 320 -19.75 -30.70 -9.38
N ASN A 321 -20.65 -31.32 -10.14
CA ASN A 321 -22.00 -31.69 -9.70
C ASN A 321 -22.03 -32.51 -8.40
N ASN A 322 -21.41 -33.69 -8.39
CA ASN A 322 -21.53 -34.65 -7.29
C ASN A 322 -20.74 -34.17 -6.04
N ILE A 323 -19.57 -33.57 -6.24
CA ILE A 323 -18.74 -33.05 -5.14
C ILE A 323 -19.37 -31.79 -4.53
N LEU A 324 -19.82 -30.83 -5.34
CA LEU A 324 -20.41 -29.58 -4.86
C LEU A 324 -21.67 -29.83 -4.03
N ARG A 325 -22.54 -30.74 -4.48
CA ARG A 325 -23.78 -31.11 -3.74
C ARG A 325 -23.48 -31.60 -2.33
N GLN A 326 -22.44 -32.42 -2.18
CA GLN A 326 -22.06 -32.99 -0.88
C GLN A 326 -21.24 -32.00 -0.04
N ALA A 327 -20.43 -31.14 -0.68
CA ALA A 327 -19.72 -30.05 -0.03
C ALA A 327 -20.67 -29.03 0.60
N CYS A 328 -21.79 -28.71 -0.06
CA CYS A 328 -22.83 -27.86 0.50
C CYS A 328 -23.47 -28.47 1.77
N ARG A 329 -23.76 -29.77 1.76
CA ARG A 329 -24.28 -30.48 2.96
C ARG A 329 -23.28 -30.46 4.12
N ILE A 330 -22.00 -30.74 3.85
CA ILE A 330 -20.94 -30.70 4.87
C ILE A 330 -20.77 -29.27 5.39
N TYR A 331 -20.85 -28.24 4.53
CA TYR A 331 -20.83 -26.84 4.92
C TYR A 331 -21.99 -26.47 5.85
N GLU A 332 -23.22 -26.85 5.50
CA GLU A 332 -24.42 -26.62 6.32
C GLU A 332 -24.31 -27.27 7.71
N TRP A 333 -23.71 -28.46 7.80
CA TRP A 333 -23.51 -29.17 9.08
C TRP A 333 -22.33 -28.62 9.90
N SER A 334 -21.25 -28.17 9.25
CA SER A 334 -20.02 -27.75 9.93
C SER A 334 -19.94 -26.26 10.24
N VAL A 335 -20.73 -25.42 9.56
CA VAL A 335 -20.68 -23.94 9.72
C VAL A 335 -22.07 -23.28 9.82
N PRO A 336 -22.99 -23.68 10.72
CA PRO A 336 -24.12 -22.82 11.10
C PRO A 336 -23.61 -21.63 11.95
N PRO A 337 -24.07 -20.37 11.75
CA PRO A 337 -25.14 -19.88 10.87
C PRO A 337 -24.66 -19.40 9.48
N GLY A 338 -23.45 -19.81 9.05
CA GLY A 338 -22.82 -19.42 7.79
C GLY A 338 -21.39 -18.96 7.99
N LEU A 339 -20.61 -18.95 6.91
CA LEU A 339 -19.23 -18.44 6.90
C LEU A 339 -19.22 -16.95 6.59
N PHE A 340 -18.69 -16.13 7.49
CA PHE A 340 -18.57 -14.68 7.36
C PHE A 340 -17.11 -14.23 7.39
N ILE A 341 -16.78 -13.16 6.66
CA ILE A 341 -15.50 -12.45 6.80
C ILE A 341 -15.43 -11.80 8.19
N SER A 342 -14.22 -11.66 8.74
CA SER A 342 -14.02 -11.25 10.14
C SER A 342 -12.96 -10.18 10.25
N THR A 343 -13.15 -9.22 11.17
CA THR A 343 -12.18 -8.17 11.50
C THR A 343 -10.90 -8.69 12.16
N ASN A 344 -10.89 -9.94 12.63
CA ASN A 344 -9.72 -10.54 13.25
C ASN A 344 -8.67 -10.94 12.20
N LYS A 345 -7.56 -10.18 12.15
CA LYS A 345 -6.40 -10.40 11.27
C LYS A 345 -5.74 -11.78 11.42
N ALA A 346 -5.87 -12.43 12.57
CA ALA A 346 -5.32 -13.76 12.84
C ALA A 346 -6.26 -14.92 12.49
N ARG A 347 -7.52 -14.64 12.11
CA ARG A 347 -8.46 -15.69 11.68
C ARG A 347 -8.01 -16.28 10.34
N LEU A 348 -8.22 -17.58 10.16
CA LEU A 348 -8.05 -18.22 8.86
C LEU A 348 -8.96 -17.54 7.81
N PRO A 349 -8.43 -17.14 6.64
CA PRO A 349 -9.24 -16.55 5.58
C PRO A 349 -10.36 -17.47 5.15
N THR A 350 -11.55 -16.93 4.91
CA THR A 350 -12.78 -17.70 4.60
C THR A 350 -12.60 -18.64 3.41
N ARG A 351 -11.88 -18.22 2.36
CA ARG A 351 -11.52 -19.06 1.21
C ARG A 351 -10.77 -20.35 1.58
N VAL A 352 -9.98 -20.34 2.66
CA VAL A 352 -9.26 -21.53 3.17
C VAL A 352 -10.24 -22.50 3.80
N CYS A 353 -11.27 -22.01 4.51
CA CYS A 353 -12.35 -22.84 5.04
C CYS A 353 -13.15 -23.51 3.89
N VAL A 354 -13.45 -22.78 2.81
CA VAL A 354 -14.11 -23.35 1.62
C VAL A 354 -13.27 -24.48 1.02
N MET A 355 -11.96 -24.26 0.83
CA MET A 355 -11.05 -25.29 0.29
C MET A 355 -10.90 -26.49 1.25
N ALA A 356 -10.87 -26.27 2.56
CA ALA A 356 -10.84 -27.34 3.55
C ALA A 356 -12.09 -28.24 3.49
N ILE A 357 -13.28 -27.65 3.34
CA ILE A 357 -14.54 -28.40 3.16
C ILE A 357 -14.51 -29.19 1.85
N LEU A 358 -14.00 -28.63 0.75
CA LEU A 358 -13.81 -29.38 -0.49
C LEU A 358 -12.86 -30.56 -0.33
N ILE A 359 -11.72 -30.39 0.34
CA ILE A 359 -10.76 -31.47 0.61
C ILE A 359 -11.43 -32.58 1.42
N VAL A 360 -12.14 -32.24 2.51
CA VAL A 360 -12.88 -33.22 3.33
C VAL A 360 -13.94 -33.94 2.50
N THR A 361 -14.70 -33.22 1.68
CA THR A 361 -15.74 -33.80 0.80
C THR A 361 -15.15 -34.78 -0.20
N ILE A 362 -14.05 -34.41 -0.86
CA ILE A 362 -13.33 -35.27 -1.81
C ILE A 362 -12.81 -36.52 -1.10
N ARG A 363 -12.22 -36.38 0.09
CA ARG A 363 -11.72 -37.54 0.84
C ARG A 363 -12.83 -38.51 1.24
N ILE A 364 -14.00 -38.01 1.63
CA ILE A 364 -15.16 -38.85 1.97
C ILE A 364 -15.73 -39.55 0.73
N LEU A 365 -15.91 -38.83 -0.38
CA LEU A 365 -16.52 -39.40 -1.59
C LEU A 365 -15.64 -40.43 -2.29
N TYR A 366 -14.32 -40.26 -2.25
CA TYR A 366 -13.35 -41.12 -2.94
C TYR A 366 -12.58 -42.04 -1.98
N ASP A 367 -13.09 -42.27 -0.77
CA ASP A 367 -12.54 -43.19 0.25
C ASP A 367 -11.03 -42.97 0.56
N ILE A 368 -10.58 -41.72 0.53
CA ILE A 368 -9.16 -41.33 0.70
C ILE A 368 -8.82 -41.23 2.20
N ASN A 369 -8.95 -42.39 2.87
CA ASN A 369 -8.90 -42.52 4.32
C ASN A 369 -7.48 -42.73 4.87
N GLY A 370 -6.45 -42.76 4.00
CA GLY A 370 -5.06 -43.04 4.39
C GLY A 370 -4.78 -44.53 4.62
N SER A 371 -5.62 -45.42 4.11
CA SER A 371 -5.50 -46.88 4.26
C SER A 371 -4.67 -47.55 3.16
N GLY A 372 -3.61 -46.90 2.65
CA GLY A 372 -2.73 -47.45 1.61
C GLY A 372 -3.26 -47.42 0.16
N LYS A 373 -4.59 -47.36 -0.05
CA LYS A 373 -5.21 -47.36 -1.39
C LYS A 373 -4.68 -46.25 -2.32
N TRP A 374 -4.32 -45.09 -1.75
CA TRP A 374 -3.78 -43.95 -2.50
C TRP A 374 -2.37 -44.25 -3.02
N GLU A 375 -1.54 -44.84 -2.16
CA GLU A 375 -0.17 -45.26 -2.44
C GLU A 375 -0.14 -46.42 -3.45
N GLU A 376 -1.02 -47.41 -3.31
CA GLU A 376 -1.18 -48.54 -4.25
C GLU A 376 -1.61 -48.09 -5.66
N SER A 377 -2.51 -47.09 -5.74
CA SER A 377 -3.00 -46.50 -6.99
C SER A 377 -1.90 -45.79 -7.79
N LEU A 378 -0.89 -45.24 -7.11
CA LEU A 378 0.27 -44.62 -7.75
C LEU A 378 1.25 -45.69 -8.24
N SER A 379 1.52 -46.72 -7.44
CA SER A 379 2.44 -47.80 -7.80
C SER A 379 2.02 -48.56 -9.06
N THR A 380 0.74 -48.90 -9.19
CA THR A 380 0.20 -49.63 -10.36
C THR A 380 0.28 -48.85 -11.67
N SER A 381 0.32 -47.51 -11.62
CA SER A 381 0.45 -46.66 -12.81
C SER A 381 1.85 -46.67 -13.45
N SER A 382 2.86 -47.15 -12.71
CA SER A 382 4.25 -47.25 -13.18
C SER A 382 4.61 -48.62 -13.81
N SER A 383 3.69 -49.59 -13.76
CA SER A 383 3.97 -51.00 -14.09
C SER A 383 3.19 -51.54 -15.31
N SER A 384 2.87 -50.71 -16.30
CA SER A 384 2.15 -51.14 -17.52
C SER A 384 3.06 -51.27 -18.76
N CYS A 385 4.10 -52.11 -18.67
CA CYS A 385 4.95 -52.47 -19.82
C CYS A 385 5.47 -53.92 -19.74
N SER A 386 4.60 -54.93 -19.94
CA SER A 386 4.94 -56.27 -20.50
C SER A 386 3.71 -57.19 -20.60
N PRO A 387 3.29 -57.63 -21.81
CA PRO A 387 2.24 -58.63 -21.97
C PRO A 387 2.80 -60.01 -22.36
N LYS A 388 2.78 -60.98 -21.44
CA LYS A 388 2.86 -62.43 -21.76
C LYS A 388 2.10 -63.25 -20.70
N GLY A 389 1.13 -64.06 -21.12
CA GLY A 389 0.42 -64.99 -20.21
C GLY A 389 -1.01 -65.32 -20.65
N ASN A 390 -1.15 -66.21 -21.64
CA ASN A 390 -2.44 -66.62 -22.20
C ASN A 390 -3.05 -67.79 -21.40
N VAL A 391 -4.23 -67.62 -20.77
CA VAL A 391 -5.05 -68.72 -20.21
C VAL A 391 -6.54 -68.45 -20.45
N ASN A 392 -7.30 -69.51 -20.71
CA ASN A 392 -8.62 -69.48 -21.35
C ASN A 392 -9.80 -69.10 -20.44
N LYS A 393 -10.90 -68.68 -21.09
CA LYS A 393 -12.26 -68.48 -20.52
C LYS A 393 -12.82 -69.74 -19.84
N PRO A 394 -13.94 -69.61 -19.10
CA PRO A 394 -15.20 -69.98 -19.76
C PRO A 394 -16.28 -68.89 -19.73
N VAL A 395 -17.19 -68.98 -20.70
CA VAL A 395 -18.39 -68.14 -20.84
C VAL A 395 -19.51 -68.73 -19.99
N ASN A 396 -20.31 -67.88 -19.35
CA ASN A 396 -21.74 -68.15 -19.14
C ASN A 396 -22.54 -66.85 -19.30
N SER A 397 -23.78 -67.00 -19.75
CA SER A 397 -24.56 -65.96 -20.43
C SER A 397 -25.65 -65.32 -19.57
N ALA A 398 -25.91 -64.04 -19.86
CA ALA A 398 -27.19 -63.33 -19.73
C ALA A 398 -27.90 -63.34 -18.35
N PHE A 399 -28.14 -62.14 -17.82
CA PHE A 399 -29.49 -61.56 -17.90
C PHE A 399 -29.42 -60.03 -17.87
N GLU A 400 -30.31 -59.39 -18.63
CA GLU A 400 -30.43 -57.94 -18.72
C GLU A 400 -31.06 -57.36 -17.44
N ASN A 401 -30.62 -56.17 -17.05
CA ASN A 401 -31.51 -55.09 -16.63
C ASN A 401 -30.75 -53.78 -16.79
N ALA A 402 -31.05 -53.05 -17.87
CA ALA A 402 -30.62 -51.67 -18.00
C ALA A 402 -31.47 -50.81 -17.05
N SER A 403 -30.81 -50.19 -16.08
CA SER A 403 -31.34 -49.02 -15.38
C SER A 403 -30.47 -47.83 -15.78
N ASP A 404 -31.08 -46.86 -16.48
CA ASP A 404 -30.45 -45.59 -16.84
C ASP A 404 -30.10 -44.79 -15.58
N ASP A 405 -28.88 -44.98 -15.09
CA ASP A 405 -28.17 -44.10 -14.16
C ASP A 405 -26.65 -44.38 -14.33
N GLU A 406 -26.12 -44.08 -15.52
CA GLU A 406 -24.66 -43.95 -15.72
C GLU A 406 -24.17 -42.63 -15.07
N ASP A 407 -24.27 -42.58 -13.75
CA ASP A 407 -23.62 -41.59 -12.91
C ASP A 407 -22.10 -41.75 -13.15
N PHE A 408 -21.45 -40.72 -13.71
CA PHE A 408 -20.02 -40.75 -14.03
C PHE A 408 -19.18 -40.75 -12.74
N GLU A 409 -19.09 -41.91 -12.10
CA GLU A 409 -18.27 -42.16 -10.93
C GLU A 409 -16.80 -42.05 -11.35
N LEU A 410 -16.17 -40.91 -11.02
CA LEU A 410 -14.77 -40.70 -11.32
C LEU A 410 -13.94 -41.74 -10.56
N ASP A 411 -13.26 -42.62 -11.29
CA ASP A 411 -12.28 -43.51 -10.68
C ASP A 411 -11.23 -42.68 -9.91
N ILE A 412 -10.87 -43.13 -8.71
CA ILE A 412 -9.91 -42.48 -7.81
C ILE A 412 -8.59 -42.22 -8.55
N ILE A 413 -8.14 -43.15 -9.39
CA ILE A 413 -6.91 -43.00 -10.18
C ILE A 413 -7.04 -41.84 -11.19
N SER A 414 -8.21 -41.66 -11.79
CA SER A 414 -8.48 -40.55 -12.72
C SER A 414 -8.44 -39.19 -12.01
N LEU A 415 -9.09 -39.08 -10.83
CA LEU A 415 -9.07 -37.89 -9.98
C LEU A 415 -7.64 -37.50 -9.60
N LEU A 416 -6.84 -38.47 -9.15
CA LEU A 416 -5.46 -38.25 -8.73
C LEU A 416 -4.56 -37.82 -9.89
N LYS A 417 -4.77 -38.37 -11.10
CA LYS A 417 -4.07 -37.92 -12.31
C LYS A 417 -4.43 -36.47 -12.68
N MET A 418 -5.69 -36.07 -12.57
CA MET A 418 -6.10 -34.68 -12.78
C MET A 418 -5.46 -33.72 -11.75
N LEU A 419 -5.52 -34.09 -10.47
CA LEU A 419 -4.90 -33.31 -9.39
C LEU A 419 -3.37 -33.19 -9.57
N GLY A 420 -2.68 -34.29 -9.90
CA GLY A 420 -1.23 -34.30 -10.14
C GLY A 420 -0.82 -33.44 -11.35
N THR A 421 -1.53 -33.57 -12.47
CA THR A 421 -1.26 -32.73 -13.67
C THR A 421 -1.56 -31.25 -13.43
N LYS A 422 -2.54 -30.91 -12.58
CA LYS A 422 -2.82 -29.53 -12.16
C LYS A 422 -1.78 -29.00 -11.20
N TYR A 423 -1.34 -29.78 -10.22
CA TYR A 423 -0.30 -29.40 -9.28
C TYR A 423 0.99 -29.00 -10.02
N SER A 424 1.44 -29.80 -10.99
CA SER A 424 2.62 -29.47 -11.81
C SER A 424 2.45 -28.18 -12.63
N LYS A 425 1.23 -27.85 -13.07
CA LYS A 425 0.93 -26.59 -13.78
C LYS A 425 0.89 -25.37 -12.85
N ILE A 426 0.47 -25.55 -11.60
CA ILE A 426 0.42 -24.48 -10.58
C ILE A 426 1.81 -24.23 -9.98
N LYS A 427 2.66 -25.26 -9.93
CA LYS A 427 4.05 -25.19 -9.42
C LYS A 427 4.98 -24.34 -10.29
N ASP A 428 4.65 -24.10 -11.56
CA ASP A 428 5.39 -23.21 -12.45
C ASP A 428 4.78 -21.80 -12.36
N PRO A 429 5.35 -20.87 -11.57
CA PRO A 429 4.72 -19.59 -11.30
C PRO A 429 4.77 -18.67 -12.54
N HIS A 430 3.99 -17.60 -12.48
CA HIS A 430 3.89 -16.59 -13.55
C HIS A 430 5.27 -16.20 -14.09
N ALA A 431 5.41 -16.13 -15.42
CA ALA A 431 6.72 -15.96 -16.09
C ALA A 431 7.54 -14.75 -15.58
N CYS A 432 6.87 -13.70 -15.08
CA CYS A 432 7.46 -12.53 -14.44
C CYS A 432 8.24 -12.83 -13.15
N SER A 433 7.89 -13.88 -12.40
CA SER A 433 8.51 -14.22 -11.11
C SER A 433 9.54 -15.36 -11.18
N ARG A 434 10.03 -15.70 -12.39
CA ARG A 434 11.01 -16.79 -12.58
C ARG A 434 12.43 -16.38 -12.22
N ASP A 435 12.77 -15.11 -12.43
CA ASP A 435 14.07 -14.52 -12.15
C ASP A 435 13.91 -13.02 -11.88
N LEU A 436 14.87 -12.43 -11.16
CA LEU A 436 14.83 -11.03 -10.75
C LEU A 436 14.87 -10.07 -11.96
N SER A 437 15.56 -10.43 -13.05
CA SER A 437 15.69 -9.57 -14.23
C SER A 437 14.36 -9.45 -14.99
N SER A 438 13.68 -10.58 -15.24
CA SER A 438 12.32 -10.60 -15.80
C SER A 438 11.33 -9.82 -14.92
N TYR A 439 11.42 -9.94 -13.60
CA TYR A 439 10.58 -9.19 -12.66
C TYR A 439 10.82 -7.68 -12.75
N LEU A 440 12.07 -7.24 -12.63
CA LEU A 440 12.42 -5.81 -12.67
C LEU A 440 12.10 -5.18 -14.04
N LYS A 441 12.32 -5.92 -15.14
CA LYS A 441 11.91 -5.50 -16.49
C LYS A 441 10.40 -5.31 -16.58
N TYR A 442 9.61 -6.25 -16.08
CA TYR A 442 8.16 -6.13 -16.02
C TYR A 442 7.69 -4.96 -15.14
N CYS A 443 8.35 -4.71 -14.00
CA CYS A 443 8.05 -3.53 -13.18
C CYS A 443 8.25 -2.23 -13.97
N LYS A 444 9.35 -2.12 -14.72
CA LYS A 444 9.66 -0.94 -15.56
C LYS A 444 8.73 -0.79 -16.77
N GLU A 445 8.45 -1.88 -17.48
CA GLU A 445 7.71 -1.88 -18.76
C GLU A 445 6.19 -2.01 -18.61
N VAL A 446 5.67 -2.37 -17.43
CA VAL A 446 4.22 -2.53 -17.20
C VAL A 446 3.76 -1.73 -15.98
N ILE A 447 4.37 -1.95 -14.81
CA ILE A 447 3.85 -1.37 -13.55
C ILE A 447 4.09 0.14 -13.49
N PHE A 448 5.32 0.60 -13.74
CA PHE A 448 5.74 2.01 -13.62
C PHE A 448 5.80 2.74 -14.96
N THR A 449 4.95 2.34 -15.93
CA THR A 449 4.91 2.98 -17.24
C THR A 449 4.49 4.45 -17.15
N GLY A 450 5.40 5.34 -17.55
CA GLY A 450 5.18 6.79 -17.50
C GLY A 450 5.42 7.44 -16.14
N SER A 451 6.04 6.75 -15.16
CA SER A 451 6.61 7.46 -14.01
C SER A 451 7.84 8.25 -14.46
N GLY A 452 7.68 9.56 -14.65
CA GLY A 452 8.80 10.48 -14.68
C GLY A 452 9.49 10.54 -13.31
N PRO A 453 10.70 11.14 -13.22
CA PRO A 453 11.26 11.52 -11.93
C PRO A 453 10.26 12.41 -11.17
N SER A 454 10.25 12.29 -9.84
CA SER A 454 9.53 13.25 -9.02
C SER A 454 10.14 14.64 -9.22
N TYR A 455 9.32 15.69 -9.25
CA TYR A 455 9.80 17.08 -9.37
C TYR A 455 10.58 17.56 -8.13
N GLU A 456 10.56 16.78 -7.05
CA GLU A 456 11.22 17.08 -5.77
C GLU A 456 12.66 16.53 -5.76
N ASP A 457 12.93 15.36 -6.36
CA ASP A 457 14.27 14.77 -6.49
C ASP A 457 14.61 14.46 -7.97
N HIS A 458 15.33 15.37 -8.63
CA HIS A 458 15.95 15.08 -9.93
C HIS A 458 16.92 13.88 -9.86
N ASP A 459 17.51 13.64 -8.70
CA ASP A 459 18.43 12.54 -8.46
C ASP A 459 17.73 11.19 -8.35
N GLU A 460 16.46 11.10 -7.90
CA GLU A 460 15.68 9.83 -7.93
C GLU A 460 15.63 9.26 -9.36
N GLY A 461 15.49 10.13 -10.35
CA GLY A 461 15.50 9.76 -11.77
C GLY A 461 16.85 9.26 -12.28
N ASN A 462 17.93 9.93 -11.89
CA ASN A 462 19.30 9.56 -12.28
C ASN A 462 19.72 8.25 -11.60
N ILE A 463 19.54 8.15 -10.29
CA ILE A 463 19.79 6.96 -9.46
C ILE A 463 19.00 5.75 -10.00
N THR A 464 17.73 5.93 -10.37
CA THR A 464 16.93 4.84 -10.98
C THR A 464 17.50 4.38 -12.33
N GLN A 465 18.06 5.28 -13.13
CA GLN A 465 18.72 4.92 -14.40
C GLN A 465 20.09 4.27 -14.19
N GLU A 466 20.87 4.73 -13.22
CA GLU A 466 22.17 4.15 -12.86
C GLU A 466 22.01 2.73 -12.29
N PHE A 467 21.09 2.51 -11.35
CA PHE A 467 20.75 1.16 -10.88
C PHE A 467 20.27 0.27 -12.03
N TRP A 468 19.45 0.80 -12.95
CA TRP A 468 19.02 0.02 -14.11
C TRP A 468 20.19 -0.36 -15.03
N GLY A 469 21.14 0.55 -15.26
CA GLY A 469 22.36 0.28 -16.02
C GLY A 469 23.24 -0.77 -15.33
N PHE A 470 23.42 -0.67 -14.02
CA PHE A 470 24.12 -1.66 -13.20
C PHE A 470 23.51 -3.06 -13.35
N TYR A 471 22.19 -3.20 -13.16
CA TYR A 471 21.49 -4.48 -13.32
C TYR A 471 21.54 -5.05 -14.75
N GLN A 472 21.56 -4.20 -15.79
CA GLN A 472 21.74 -4.69 -17.17
C GLN A 472 23.17 -5.19 -17.42
N ASN A 473 24.17 -4.60 -16.77
CA ASN A 473 25.57 -4.98 -16.93
C ASN A 473 25.97 -6.23 -16.12
N GLU A 474 25.38 -6.48 -14.95
CA GLU A 474 25.65 -7.69 -14.14
C GLU A 474 24.97 -8.97 -14.65
N VAL A 475 23.94 -8.85 -15.51
CA VAL A 475 23.17 -9.98 -16.05
C VAL A 475 23.63 -10.36 -17.49
N SER A 476 24.77 -9.83 -17.93
CA SER A 476 25.38 -10.05 -19.26
C SER A 476 26.46 -11.14 -19.25
#